data_AF-A0A401Y3S1-F1
#
_entry.id   AF-A0A401Y3S1-F1
#
_cell.length_a   1.000
_cell.length_b   1.000
_cell.length_c   1.000
_cell.angle_alpha   90.00
_cell.angle_beta   90.00
_cell.angle_gamma   90.00
#
_symmetry.space_group_name_H-M   'P 1'
#
loop_
_entity.id
_entity.type
_entity.pdbx_description
1 polymer ?
#
loop_
_entity_poly.entity_id
_entity_poly.type
_entity_poly.pdbx_seq_one_letter_code
_entity_poly.pdbx_strand_id
1 'polypeptide(L)'
;MPTMRRLGAALSAAFMLSACGSAGGDERELGSITVTVTLSRTGPPGPSLDHSPIPGISVTAISTSQRSWSASTNSEGEAVLSIPPGEYDVDIGYCPDAPQHVEVTAGARASTRFDCLAP
;
A
#
# COMPACT_ATOMS: atom_id res chain seq x y z
N MET A 1 9.41 60.93 -25.60
CA MET A 1 8.66 60.15 -26.61
C MET A 1 8.71 58.67 -26.22
N PRO A 2 7.74 58.12 -25.48
CA PRO A 2 7.68 56.69 -25.20
C PRO A 2 6.78 55.98 -26.23
N THR A 3 7.33 54.98 -26.92
CA THR A 3 6.63 54.18 -27.94
C THR A 3 5.98 52.95 -27.28
N MET A 4 4.76 52.64 -27.72
CA MET A 4 3.85 51.63 -27.16
C MET A 4 4.24 50.16 -27.47
N ARG A 5 3.91 49.29 -26.49
CA ARG A 5 3.33 47.92 -26.51
C ARG A 5 3.32 47.08 -27.81
N ARG A 6 3.70 45.79 -27.67
CA ARG A 6 2.88 44.56 -27.89
C ARG A 6 3.67 43.31 -27.45
N LEU A 7 3.19 42.57 -26.44
CA LEU A 7 2.44 41.29 -26.52
C LEU A 7 3.21 40.12 -27.17
N GLY A 8 3.53 39.08 -26.39
CA GLY A 8 4.03 37.82 -26.92
C GLY A 8 4.35 36.76 -25.86
N ALA A 9 3.36 35.90 -25.61
CA ALA A 9 3.45 34.50 -25.17
C ALA A 9 4.22 34.15 -23.87
N ALA A 10 3.43 33.81 -22.84
CA ALA A 10 3.84 32.93 -21.77
C ALA A 10 4.20 31.54 -22.34
N LEU A 11 5.42 31.07 -22.09
CA LEU A 11 5.75 29.65 -22.17
C LEU A 11 5.80 29.09 -20.75
N SER A 12 4.69 28.45 -20.40
CA SER A 12 4.55 27.53 -19.29
C SER A 12 5.51 26.35 -19.42
N ALA A 13 6.20 26.03 -18.33
CA ALA A 13 6.70 24.68 -18.07
C ALA A 13 6.74 24.45 -16.55
N ALA A 14 5.56 24.43 -15.92
CA ALA A 14 5.38 23.82 -14.62
C ALA A 14 5.30 22.30 -14.83
N PHE A 15 6.44 21.61 -14.78
CA PHE A 15 6.47 20.15 -14.87
C PHE A 15 6.23 19.53 -13.49
N MET A 16 4.94 19.38 -13.18
CA MET A 16 4.31 18.24 -12.51
C MET A 16 5.17 17.38 -11.58
N LEU A 17 5.26 17.79 -10.31
CA LEU A 17 5.14 16.84 -9.20
C LEU A 17 3.76 17.06 -8.58
N SER A 18 2.75 16.70 -9.37
CA SER A 18 1.39 16.57 -8.90
C SER A 18 1.38 15.37 -7.95
N ALA A 19 1.53 15.63 -6.65
CA ALA A 19 1.02 14.73 -5.64
C ALA A 19 -0.46 14.54 -5.95
N CYS A 20 -0.77 13.40 -6.54
CA CYS A 20 -2.11 12.98 -6.88
C CYS A 20 -2.91 12.83 -5.59
N GLY A 21 -3.93 13.67 -5.40
CA GLY A 21 -4.97 13.42 -4.40
C GLY A 21 -5.47 14.62 -3.61
N SER A 22 -6.02 15.63 -4.28
CA SER A 22 -7.01 16.51 -3.61
C SER A 22 -8.35 15.78 -3.63
N ALA A 23 -8.66 15.06 -2.56
CA ALA A 23 -10.02 14.66 -2.24
C ALA A 23 -10.42 15.40 -0.96
N GLY A 24 -11.17 16.49 -1.12
CA GLY A 24 -11.83 17.13 0.00
C GLY A 24 -12.97 16.24 0.50
N GLY A 25 -13.06 16.08 1.82
CA GLY A 25 -14.18 15.46 2.49
C GLY A 25 -13.91 15.41 3.98
N ASP A 26 -14.80 15.99 4.76
CA ASP A 26 -14.79 16.01 6.23
C ASP A 26 -14.97 14.58 6.76
N GLU A 27 -13.89 13.81 6.86
CA GLU A 27 -13.86 12.47 7.45
C GLU A 27 -12.55 12.33 8.21
N ARG A 28 -12.57 11.71 9.41
CA ARG A 28 -11.33 11.31 10.11
C ARG A 28 -10.44 10.59 9.11
N GLU A 29 -9.37 11.22 8.68
CA GLU A 29 -8.68 10.90 7.43
C GLU A 29 -7.97 9.54 7.56
N LEU A 30 -8.72 8.46 7.34
CA LEU A 30 -8.22 7.08 7.40
C LEU A 30 -7.20 6.88 6.29
N GLY A 31 -6.13 6.17 6.60
CA GLY A 31 -5.25 5.63 5.58
C GLY A 31 -5.74 4.25 5.13
N SER A 32 -4.98 3.65 4.23
CA SER A 32 -5.19 2.24 3.87
C SER A 32 -3.87 1.50 3.82
N ILE A 33 -3.88 0.24 4.26
CA ILE A 33 -2.78 -0.70 4.05
C ILE A 33 -3.22 -1.68 2.96
N THR A 34 -2.42 -1.76 1.90
CA THR A 34 -2.51 -2.85 0.91
C THR A 34 -1.45 -3.90 1.27
N VAL A 35 -1.89 -5.12 1.54
CA VAL A 35 -1.02 -6.24 1.89
C VAL A 35 -1.09 -7.27 0.78
N THR A 36 0.05 -7.52 0.13
CA THR A 36 0.16 -8.55 -0.91
C THR A 36 0.87 -9.76 -0.33
N VAL A 37 0.24 -10.94 -0.41
CA VAL A 37 0.79 -12.20 0.06
C VAL A 37 1.05 -13.10 -1.14
N THR A 38 2.31 -13.48 -1.33
CA THR A 38 2.70 -14.41 -2.39
C THR A 38 3.52 -15.59 -1.88
N LEU A 39 3.49 -16.69 -2.62
CA LEU A 39 4.16 -17.94 -2.32
C LEU A 39 5.31 -18.15 -3.29
N SER A 40 6.49 -18.36 -2.73
CA SER A 40 7.70 -18.72 -3.46
C SER A 40 8.15 -20.11 -3.04
N ARG A 41 8.30 -21.03 -4.01
CA ARG A 41 8.85 -22.37 -3.81
C ARG A 41 10.08 -22.55 -4.69
N THR A 42 11.23 -22.61 -4.05
CA THR A 42 12.50 -22.97 -4.69
C THR A 42 12.77 -24.45 -4.42
N GLY A 43 12.45 -25.33 -5.38
CA GLY A 43 12.57 -26.79 -5.23
C GLY A 43 12.97 -27.51 -6.53
N PRO A 44 13.30 -28.82 -6.48
CA PRO A 44 13.72 -29.66 -7.64
C PRO A 44 12.62 -29.69 -8.72
N PRO A 45 12.80 -30.28 -9.94
CA PRO A 45 12.03 -29.93 -11.15
C PRO A 45 10.54 -30.29 -11.08
N GLY A 46 9.79 -29.49 -10.33
CA GLY A 46 8.35 -29.35 -10.34
C GLY A 46 8.02 -27.91 -10.73
N PRO A 47 6.73 -27.55 -10.78
CA PRO A 47 6.34 -26.17 -11.04
C PRO A 47 6.92 -25.26 -9.96
N SER A 48 7.83 -24.37 -10.36
CA SER A 48 8.26 -23.25 -9.53
C SER A 48 7.03 -22.40 -9.25
N LEU A 49 6.68 -22.29 -7.97
CA LEU A 49 5.76 -21.24 -7.53
C LEU A 49 6.66 -20.02 -7.35
N ASP A 50 6.64 -19.11 -8.31
CA ASP A 50 7.43 -17.89 -8.23
C ASP A 50 6.45 -16.75 -8.00
N HIS A 51 6.44 -16.21 -6.77
CA HIS A 51 5.54 -15.12 -6.37
C HIS A 51 4.05 -15.39 -6.67
N SER A 52 3.59 -16.62 -6.45
CA SER A 52 2.20 -16.99 -6.71
C SER A 52 1.25 -16.37 -5.66
N PRO A 53 0.17 -15.69 -6.06
CA PRO A 53 -0.75 -15.07 -5.10
C PRO A 53 -1.48 -16.12 -4.24
N ILE A 54 -1.69 -15.81 -2.95
CA ILE A 54 -2.36 -16.71 -2.02
C ILE A 54 -3.69 -16.09 -1.55
N PRO A 55 -4.84 -16.56 -2.04
CA PRO A 55 -6.14 -16.11 -1.55
C PRO A 55 -6.52 -16.71 -0.18
N GLY A 56 -7.36 -16.00 0.56
CA GLY A 56 -7.97 -16.49 1.79
C GLY A 56 -7.06 -16.45 3.03
N ILE A 57 -5.92 -15.75 2.96
CA ILE A 57 -5.04 -15.53 4.11
C ILE A 57 -5.61 -14.39 4.95
N SER A 58 -5.76 -14.62 6.25
CA SER A 58 -6.19 -13.60 7.21
C SER A 58 -5.01 -12.70 7.58
N VAL A 59 -5.05 -11.47 7.09
CA VAL A 59 -4.13 -10.41 7.44
C VAL A 59 -4.66 -9.66 8.65
N THR A 60 -3.84 -9.47 9.67
CA THR A 60 -4.17 -8.76 10.91
C THR A 60 -3.18 -7.63 11.14
N ALA A 61 -3.64 -6.38 11.10
CA ALA A 61 -2.84 -5.22 11.49
C ALA A 61 -3.13 -4.86 12.95
N ILE A 62 -2.11 -4.79 13.79
CA ILE A 62 -2.21 -4.47 15.22
C ILE A 62 -1.52 -3.13 15.48
N SER A 63 -2.25 -2.16 16.02
CA SER A 63 -1.69 -0.86 16.43
C SER A 63 -0.95 -0.96 17.75
N THR A 64 -0.04 -0.01 18.01
CA THR A 64 0.57 0.23 19.33
C THR A 64 -0.45 0.36 20.47
N SER A 65 -1.68 0.79 20.17
CA SER A 65 -2.80 0.85 21.13
C SER A 65 -3.55 -0.48 21.32
N GLN A 66 -3.00 -1.60 20.84
CA GLN A 66 -3.60 -2.95 20.87
C GLN A 66 -4.97 -3.07 20.16
N ARG A 67 -5.30 -2.14 19.28
CA ARG A 67 -6.43 -2.29 18.37
C ARG A 67 -5.99 -3.11 17.17
N SER A 68 -6.86 -3.99 16.70
CA SER A 68 -6.58 -4.82 15.54
C SER A 68 -7.64 -4.64 14.45
N TRP A 69 -7.18 -4.77 13.21
CA TRP A 69 -7.99 -4.79 12.01
C TRP A 69 -7.61 -6.03 11.22
N SER A 70 -8.59 -6.68 10.62
CA SER A 70 -8.34 -7.87 9.82
C SER A 70 -9.03 -7.80 8.47
N ALA A 71 -8.39 -8.38 7.47
CA ALA A 71 -8.93 -8.57 6.13
C ALA A 71 -8.39 -9.87 5.54
N SER A 72 -9.14 -10.49 4.64
CA SER A 72 -8.69 -11.67 3.91
C SER A 72 -8.14 -11.28 2.56
N THR A 73 -7.09 -11.97 2.11
CA THR A 73 -6.56 -11.78 0.75
C THR A 73 -7.55 -12.27 -0.31
N ASN A 74 -7.68 -11.51 -1.40
CA ASN A 74 -8.50 -11.83 -2.56
C ASN A 74 -7.82 -12.87 -3.48
N SER A 75 -8.42 -13.19 -4.63
CA SER A 75 -7.87 -14.12 -5.64
C SER A 75 -6.47 -13.74 -6.15
N GLU A 76 -6.09 -12.47 -6.02
CA GLU A 76 -4.78 -11.92 -6.41
C GLU A 76 -3.80 -11.87 -5.24
N GLY A 77 -4.16 -12.43 -4.08
CA GLY A 77 -3.31 -12.43 -2.88
C GLY A 77 -3.27 -11.08 -2.17
N GLU A 78 -4.16 -10.16 -2.49
CA GLU A 78 -4.18 -8.81 -1.94
C GLU A 78 -5.27 -8.63 -0.89
N ALA A 79 -4.92 -8.01 0.24
CA ALA A 79 -5.86 -7.58 1.26
C ALA A 79 -5.74 -6.07 1.45
N VAL A 80 -6.88 -5.36 1.50
CA VAL A 80 -6.91 -3.91 1.73
C VAL A 80 -7.59 -3.65 3.08
N LEU A 81 -6.88 -2.98 3.98
CA LEU A 81 -7.39 -2.59 5.29
C LEU A 81 -7.51 -1.06 5.35
N SER A 82 -8.71 -0.56 5.61
CA SER A 82 -8.94 0.87 5.88
C SER A 82 -8.81 1.14 7.38
N ILE A 83 -7.74 1.83 7.77
CA ILE A 83 -7.38 2.00 9.19
C ILE A 83 -6.92 3.44 9.46
N PRO A 84 -7.00 3.92 10.71
CA PRO A 84 -6.53 5.26 11.06
C PRO A 84 -5.04 5.44 10.75
N PRO A 85 -4.55 6.68 10.63
CA PRO A 85 -3.12 6.93 10.59
C PRO A 85 -2.45 6.49 11.90
N GLY A 86 -1.25 5.95 11.81
CA GLY A 86 -0.49 5.42 12.94
C GLY A 86 0.48 4.31 12.53
N GLU A 87 1.11 3.71 13.53
CA GLU A 87 2.03 2.60 13.37
C GLU A 87 1.33 1.26 13.66
N TYR A 88 1.60 0.28 12.80
CA TYR A 88 0.95 -1.02 12.82
C TYR A 88 1.93 -2.16 12.59
N ASP A 89 1.80 -3.21 13.39
CA ASP A 89 2.41 -4.51 13.15
C ASP A 89 1.42 -5.37 12.36
N VAL A 90 1.76 -5.68 11.11
CA VAL A 90 0.96 -6.52 10.24
C VAL A 90 1.43 -7.97 10.38
N ASP A 91 0.57 -8.83 10.88
CA ASP A 91 0.77 -10.27 11.00
C ASP A 91 -0.21 -11.02 10.09
N ILE A 92 0.27 -12.10 9.47
CA ILE A 92 -0.57 -12.95 8.61
C ILE A 92 -0.64 -14.40 9.09
N GLY A 93 0.06 -14.75 10.18
CA GLY A 93 0.13 -16.10 10.77
C GLY A 93 0.57 -17.24 9.85
N TYR A 94 0.81 -16.95 8.56
CA TYR A 94 1.06 -17.92 7.50
C TYR A 94 2.54 -18.02 7.14
N CYS A 95 3.32 -16.98 7.39
CA CYS A 95 4.69 -16.84 6.89
C CYS A 95 5.67 -16.51 8.01
N PRO A 96 6.92 -17.01 7.95
CA PRO A 96 7.91 -16.79 9.00
C PRO A 96 8.36 -15.32 9.10
N ASP A 97 8.21 -14.54 8.02
CA ASP A 97 8.58 -13.12 7.95
C ASP A 97 7.57 -12.16 8.60
N ALA A 98 6.61 -12.67 9.39
CA ALA A 98 5.66 -11.86 10.14
C ALA A 98 6.09 -11.68 11.62
N PRO A 99 5.74 -10.56 12.28
CA PRO A 99 5.02 -9.39 11.75
C PRO A 99 5.92 -8.37 11.01
N GLN A 100 5.32 -7.57 10.13
CA GLN A 100 5.97 -6.42 9.46
C GLN A 100 5.45 -5.08 10.00
N HIS A 101 6.36 -4.17 10.30
CA HIS A 101 6.03 -2.80 10.73
C HIS A 101 5.63 -1.93 9.55
N VAL A 102 4.46 -1.31 9.63
CA VAL A 102 3.91 -0.43 8.60
C VAL A 102 3.44 0.87 9.24
N GLU A 103 3.95 1.99 8.75
CA GLU A 103 3.46 3.31 9.10
C GLU A 103 2.39 3.75 8.09
N VAL A 104 1.22 4.16 8.60
CA VAL A 104 0.10 4.66 7.80
C VAL A 104 -0.04 6.16 8.05
N THR A 105 0.11 6.93 6.98
CA THR A 105 -0.20 8.36 6.99
C THR A 105 -1.66 8.59 6.60
N ALA A 106 -2.25 9.66 7.14
CA ALA A 106 -3.61 10.06 6.82
C ALA A 106 -3.76 10.30 5.32
N GLY A 107 -4.84 9.76 4.72
CA GLY A 107 -5.11 9.90 3.29
C GLY A 107 -4.12 9.16 2.37
N ALA A 108 -3.12 8.48 2.94
CA ALA A 108 -2.12 7.75 2.20
C ALA A 108 -2.45 6.26 2.10
N ARG A 109 -1.83 5.61 1.12
CA ARG A 109 -1.84 4.16 0.97
C ARG A 109 -0.45 3.62 1.32
N ALA A 110 -0.37 2.91 2.42
CA ALA A 110 0.80 2.09 2.73
C ALA A 110 0.67 0.75 1.99
N SER A 111 1.78 0.19 1.56
CA SER A 111 1.82 -1.12 0.91
C SER A 111 2.89 -1.97 1.54
N THR A 112 2.56 -3.21 1.89
CA THR A 112 3.53 -4.18 2.37
C THR A 112 3.35 -5.52 1.70
N ARG A 113 4.41 -6.32 1.65
CA ARG A 113 4.43 -7.59 0.93
C ARG A 113 5.04 -8.70 1.78
N PHE A 114 4.35 -9.83 1.77
CA PHE A 114 4.82 -11.08 2.37
C PHE A 114 5.11 -12.08 1.26
N ASP A 115 6.39 -12.44 1.12
CA ASP A 115 6.84 -13.47 0.19
C ASP A 115 7.13 -14.74 0.98
N CYS A 116 6.11 -15.58 1.08
CA CYS A 116 6.11 -16.75 1.93
C CYS A 116 6.81 -17.91 1.23
N LEU A 117 7.64 -18.64 1.96
CA LEU A 117 8.19 -19.88 1.45
C LEU A 117 7.15 -20.98 1.57
N ALA A 118 6.88 -21.69 0.46
CA ALA A 118 6.06 -22.88 0.52
C ALA A 118 6.72 -23.93 1.44
N PRO A 119 5.97 -24.57 2.35
CA PRO A 119 6.47 -25.69 3.12
C PRO A 119 6.80 -26.90 2.22
#